data_AF-A0A8K1FS37-F1
#
_entry.id   AF-A0A8K1FS37-F1
#
_cell.length_a   1.000
_cell.length_b   1.000
_cell.length_c   1.000
_cell.angle_alpha   90.00
_cell.angle_beta   90.00
_cell.angle_gamma   90.00
#
_symmetry.space_group_name_H-M   'P 1'
#
loop_
_entity.id
_entity.type
_entity.pdbx_description
1 polymer ?
#
loop_
_entity_poly.entity_id
_entity_poly.type
_entity_poly.pdbx_seq_one_letter_code
_entity_poly.pdbx_strand_id
1 'polypeptide(L)'
;MPSSTKASKRQEEVLRQRESGFNLSGVHQEKLPSYNALLDRNLRHHFENRNVQKHLNTYGLVDQRGRIVDLEKQKSKLSIIEQEFKLAEQAERLREKEEEEIRRRVQIKRHGAIQEARQKEKLMQLKEEKKIAREIVQAAKGYSSVSKPLSQ
;
A
#
# COMPACT_ATOMS: atom_id res chain seq x y z
N MET A 1 -69.29 -1.19 51.45
CA MET A 1 -68.69 -2.43 51.97
C MET A 1 -67.39 -2.75 51.21
N PRO A 2 -66.21 -2.52 51.81
CA PRO A 2 -64.92 -3.06 51.31
C PRO A 2 -64.80 -4.53 51.79
N SER A 3 -64.06 -5.48 51.22
CA SER A 3 -62.99 -5.45 50.22
C SER A 3 -62.69 -6.91 49.81
N SER A 4 -62.93 -7.27 48.54
CA SER A 4 -62.42 -8.50 47.93
C SER A 4 -61.01 -8.25 47.37
N THR A 5 -60.07 -7.85 48.23
CA THR A 5 -58.73 -7.40 47.78
C THR A 5 -57.59 -8.26 48.32
N LYS A 6 -57.78 -8.97 49.45
CA LYS A 6 -56.69 -9.74 50.08
C LYS A 6 -56.38 -11.06 49.37
N ALA A 7 -57.38 -11.76 48.83
CA ALA A 7 -57.17 -13.00 48.09
C ALA A 7 -56.50 -12.76 46.73
N SER A 8 -56.91 -11.69 46.04
CA SER A 8 -56.30 -11.24 44.78
C SER A 8 -54.82 -10.85 44.97
N LYS A 9 -54.50 -10.08 46.03
CA LYS A 9 -53.12 -9.69 46.35
C LYS A 9 -52.19 -10.87 46.62
N ARG A 10 -52.66 -11.92 47.30
CA ARG A 10 -51.87 -13.13 47.53
C ARG A 10 -51.60 -13.90 46.23
N GLN A 11 -52.58 -13.99 45.33
CA GLN A 11 -52.37 -14.58 44.02
C GLN A 11 -51.40 -13.76 43.17
N GLU A 12 -51.51 -12.43 43.23
CA GLU A 12 -50.60 -11.51 42.55
C GLU A 12 -49.16 -11.65 43.07
N GLU A 13 -48.96 -11.77 44.40
CA GLU A 13 -47.65 -12.03 44.99
C GLU A 13 -47.07 -13.38 44.55
N VAL A 14 -47.88 -14.44 44.48
CA VAL A 14 -47.44 -15.76 44.01
C VAL A 14 -47.08 -15.74 42.53
N LEU A 15 -47.85 -15.06 41.69
CA LEU A 15 -47.54 -14.88 40.26
C LEU A 15 -46.26 -14.06 40.09
N ARG A 16 -46.10 -12.99 40.86
CA ARG A 16 -44.90 -12.15 40.85
C ARG A 16 -43.65 -12.88 41.34
N GLN A 17 -43.78 -13.79 42.32
CA GLN A 17 -42.70 -14.68 42.75
C GLN A 17 -42.37 -15.76 41.71
N ARG A 18 -43.35 -16.20 40.91
CA ARG A 18 -43.08 -17.11 39.77
C ARG A 18 -42.36 -16.39 38.64
N GLU A 19 -42.71 -15.13 38.38
CA GLU A 19 -42.14 -14.33 37.29
C GLU A 19 -40.78 -13.73 37.63
N SER A 20 -40.42 -13.57 38.92
CA SER A 20 -39.15 -12.97 39.34
C SER A 20 -37.91 -13.75 38.91
N GLY A 21 -38.03 -15.06 38.66
CA GLY A 21 -36.95 -15.90 38.14
C GLY A 21 -36.84 -15.95 36.62
N PHE A 22 -37.85 -15.45 35.90
CA PHE A 22 -37.90 -15.51 34.44
C PHE A 22 -37.40 -14.19 33.85
N ASN A 23 -36.07 -14.07 33.74
CA ASN A 23 -35.45 -12.87 33.18
C ASN A 23 -34.95 -13.11 31.75
N LEU A 24 -35.56 -12.42 30.77
CA LEU A 24 -35.16 -12.45 29.36
C LEU A 24 -34.10 -11.40 29.00
N SER A 25 -33.62 -10.59 29.95
CA SER A 25 -32.73 -9.44 29.68
C SER A 25 -31.37 -9.81 29.06
N GLY A 26 -30.97 -11.09 29.10
CA GLY A 26 -29.71 -11.60 28.53
C GLY A 26 -29.88 -12.50 27.29
N VAL A 27 -31.11 -12.85 26.91
CA VAL A 27 -31.39 -13.83 25.84
C VAL A 27 -30.92 -13.31 24.46
N HIS A 28 -30.82 -12.00 24.30
CA HIS A 28 -30.31 -11.38 23.07
C HIS A 28 -28.80 -11.11 23.10
N GLN A 29 -28.12 -11.37 24.22
CA GLN A 29 -26.69 -11.05 24.40
C GLN A 29 -25.79 -12.24 24.08
N GLU A 30 -26.25 -13.47 24.33
CA GLU A 30 -25.52 -14.68 23.93
C GLU A 30 -25.88 -15.11 22.51
N LYS A 31 -24.87 -15.16 21.63
CA LYS A 31 -25.02 -15.78 20.33
C LYS A 31 -25.11 -17.29 20.53
N LEU A 32 -26.20 -17.89 20.07
CA LEU A 32 -26.30 -19.35 19.99
C LEU A 32 -25.12 -19.91 19.18
N PRO A 33 -24.61 -21.11 19.53
CA PRO A 33 -23.60 -21.77 18.74
C PRO A 33 -24.01 -21.87 17.28
N SER A 34 -23.10 -21.54 16.36
CA SER A 34 -23.37 -21.67 14.94
C SER A 34 -23.40 -23.15 14.56
N TYR A 35 -24.56 -23.60 14.09
CA TYR A 35 -24.69 -24.95 13.55
C TYR A 35 -24.10 -25.01 12.13
N ASN A 36 -23.26 -26.01 11.87
CA ASN A 36 -22.70 -26.27 10.55
C ASN A 36 -23.17 -27.64 10.03
N ALA A 37 -24.08 -27.63 9.06
CA ALA A 37 -24.64 -28.82 8.45
C ALA A 37 -23.58 -29.73 7.81
N LEU A 38 -22.47 -29.19 7.33
CA LEU A 38 -21.41 -29.97 6.68
C LEU A 38 -20.69 -30.90 7.66
N LEU A 39 -20.67 -30.54 8.95
CA LEU A 39 -20.07 -31.35 10.01
C LEU A 39 -21.08 -32.35 10.60
N ASP A 40 -22.35 -32.30 10.18
CA ASP A 40 -23.38 -33.19 10.70
C ASP A 40 -23.22 -34.60 10.12
N ARG A 41 -23.05 -35.57 11.03
CA ARG A 41 -22.93 -36.98 10.70
C ARG A 41 -24.17 -37.55 10.01
N ASN A 42 -25.36 -37.08 10.39
CA ASN A 42 -26.63 -37.57 9.83
C ASN A 42 -26.85 -37.09 8.39
N LEU A 43 -26.24 -35.95 8.02
CA LEU A 43 -26.34 -35.39 6.68
C LEU A 43 -25.20 -35.84 5.75
N ARG A 44 -24.30 -36.70 6.24
CA ARG A 44 -23.13 -37.14 5.47
C ARG A 44 -23.49 -37.71 4.10
N HIS A 45 -24.49 -38.57 4.02
CA HIS A 45 -24.89 -39.19 2.75
C HIS A 45 -25.44 -38.18 1.73
N HIS A 46 -26.10 -37.13 2.20
CA HIS A 46 -26.55 -36.04 1.33
C HIS A 46 -25.34 -35.30 0.71
N PHE A 47 -24.31 -35.02 1.51
CA PHE A 47 -23.10 -34.33 1.06
C PHE A 47 -22.08 -35.23 0.35
N GLU A 48 -22.23 -36.56 0.39
CA GLU A 48 -21.46 -37.51 -0.42
C GLU A 48 -21.90 -37.52 -1.90
N ASN A 49 -23.08 -36.99 -2.22
CA ASN A 49 -23.57 -36.90 -3.59
C ASN A 49 -22.64 -36.01 -4.46
N ARG A 50 -22.17 -36.56 -5.59
CA ARG A 50 -21.23 -35.90 -6.51
C ARG A 50 -21.74 -34.54 -7.04
N ASN A 51 -23.05 -34.41 -7.26
CA ASN A 51 -23.63 -33.14 -7.71
C ASN A 51 -23.53 -32.05 -6.63
N VAL A 52 -23.83 -32.44 -5.38
CA VAL A 52 -23.72 -31.55 -4.22
C VAL A 52 -22.26 -31.22 -3.95
N GLN A 53 -21.35 -32.19 -4.00
CA GLN A 53 -19.91 -31.93 -3.85
C GLN A 53 -19.36 -30.99 -4.92
N LYS A 54 -19.77 -31.14 -6.19
CA LYS A 54 -19.36 -30.23 -7.25
C LYS A 54 -19.79 -28.80 -6.93
N HIS A 55 -21.03 -28.63 -6.47
CA HIS A 55 -21.54 -27.33 -6.05
C HIS A 55 -20.75 -26.77 -4.86
N LEU A 56 -20.56 -27.57 -3.80
CA LEU A 56 -19.80 -27.16 -2.62
C LEU A 56 -18.34 -26.80 -2.92
N ASN A 57 -17.71 -27.48 -3.88
CA ASN A 57 -16.37 -27.16 -4.36
C ASN A 57 -16.37 -25.83 -5.12
N THR A 58 -17.34 -25.58 -6.00
CA THR A 58 -17.48 -24.27 -6.68
C THR A 58 -17.59 -23.11 -5.70
N TYR A 59 -18.27 -23.30 -4.56
CA TYR A 59 -18.39 -22.28 -3.52
C TYR A 59 -17.22 -22.26 -2.52
N GLY A 60 -16.23 -23.15 -2.66
CA GLY A 60 -15.07 -23.20 -1.77
C GLY A 60 -15.37 -23.69 -0.35
N LEU A 61 -16.53 -24.30 -0.13
CA LEU A 61 -16.89 -24.91 1.16
C LEU A 61 -16.22 -26.26 1.37
N VAL A 62 -15.78 -26.89 0.27
CA VAL A 62 -15.13 -28.19 0.24
C VAL A 62 -13.94 -28.14 -0.73
N ASP A 63 -12.84 -28.76 -0.35
CA ASP A 63 -11.61 -28.90 -1.15
C ASP A 63 -11.80 -29.91 -2.29
N GLN A 64 -10.89 -29.93 -3.28
CA GLN A 64 -10.89 -30.89 -4.40
C GLN A 64 -10.90 -32.36 -3.95
N ARG A 65 -10.43 -32.62 -2.72
CA ARG A 65 -10.42 -33.94 -2.09
C ARG A 65 -11.69 -34.27 -1.30
N GLY A 66 -12.70 -33.41 -1.30
CA GLY A 66 -13.95 -33.60 -0.54
C GLY A 66 -13.86 -33.23 0.94
N ARG A 67 -12.80 -32.51 1.36
CA ARG A 67 -12.61 -32.09 2.78
C ARG A 67 -13.28 -30.74 3.03
N ILE A 68 -13.96 -30.60 4.16
CA ILE A 68 -14.65 -29.36 4.54
C ILE A 68 -13.61 -28.26 4.82
N VAL A 69 -13.85 -27.08 4.24
CA VAL A 69 -13.01 -25.90 4.41
C VAL A 69 -13.58 -25.03 5.53
N ASP A 70 -12.75 -24.77 6.54
CA ASP A 70 -13.09 -23.84 7.61
C ASP A 70 -12.74 -22.41 7.18
N LEU A 71 -13.75 -21.68 6.71
CA LEU A 71 -13.59 -20.32 6.21
C LEU A 71 -13.07 -19.36 7.27
N GLU A 72 -13.46 -19.53 8.54
CA GLU A 72 -13.05 -18.61 9.60
C GLU A 72 -11.55 -18.73 9.87
N LYS A 73 -11.02 -19.95 9.82
CA LYS A 73 -9.58 -20.19 9.92
C LYS A 73 -8.80 -19.72 8.70
N GLN A 74 -9.43 -19.65 7.52
CA GLN A 74 -8.78 -19.15 6.31
C GLN A 74 -8.80 -17.63 6.22
N LYS A 75 -9.82 -16.95 6.76
CA LYS A 75 -9.92 -15.49 6.80
C LYS A 75 -8.70 -14.83 7.44
N SER A 76 -8.17 -15.39 8.54
CA SER A 76 -6.98 -14.84 9.18
C SER A 76 -5.75 -14.90 8.26
N LYS A 77 -5.56 -16.02 7.55
CA LYS A 77 -4.47 -16.19 6.59
C LYS A 77 -4.59 -15.21 5.42
N LEU A 78 -5.80 -15.07 4.87
CA LEU A 78 -6.08 -14.12 3.79
C LEU A 78 -5.80 -12.69 4.25
N SER A 79 -6.24 -12.32 5.46
CA SER A 79 -6.00 -10.99 6.02
C SER A 79 -4.51 -10.68 6.18
N ILE A 80 -3.70 -11.66 6.60
CA ILE A 80 -2.24 -11.50 6.67
C ILE A 80 -1.67 -11.28 5.27
N ILE A 81 -2.05 -12.11 4.29
CA ILE A 81 -1.56 -11.99 2.90
C ILE A 81 -1.93 -10.62 2.32
N GLU A 82 -3.15 -10.13 2.55
CA GLU A 82 -3.60 -8.82 2.10
C GLU A 82 -2.78 -7.68 2.73
N GLN A 83 -2.45 -7.78 4.01
CA GLN A 83 -1.60 -6.80 4.69
C GLN A 83 -0.19 -6.81 4.12
N GLU A 84 0.41 -7.99 3.95
CA GLU A 84 1.74 -8.16 3.35
C GLU A 84 1.79 -7.59 1.92
N PHE A 85 0.75 -7.84 1.11
CA PHE A 85 0.64 -7.27 -0.24
C PHE A 85 0.62 -5.74 -0.21
N LYS A 86 -0.17 -5.14 0.69
CA LYS A 86 -0.22 -3.68 0.82
C LYS A 86 1.12 -3.08 1.25
N LEU A 87 1.83 -3.73 2.17
CA LEU A 87 3.15 -3.29 2.61
C LEU A 87 4.17 -3.40 1.48
N ALA A 88 4.16 -4.51 0.74
CA ALA A 88 5.04 -4.72 -0.41
C ALA A 88 4.78 -3.67 -1.51
N GLU A 89 3.52 -3.41 -1.85
CA GLU A 89 3.15 -2.41 -2.85
C GLU A 89 3.58 -0.98 -2.45
N GLN A 90 3.48 -0.64 -1.16
CA GLN A 90 3.97 0.65 -0.66
C GLN A 90 5.49 0.75 -0.72
N ALA A 91 6.20 -0.32 -0.36
CA ALA A 91 7.65 -0.36 -0.41
C ALA A 91 8.19 -0.25 -1.85
N GLU A 92 7.55 -0.94 -2.80
CA GLU A 92 7.89 -0.85 -4.22
C GLU A 92 7.67 0.57 -4.74
N ARG A 93 6.50 1.15 -4.47
CA ARG A 93 6.18 2.53 -4.86
C ARG A 93 7.18 3.56 -4.29
N LEU A 94 7.69 3.33 -3.07
CA LEU A 94 8.71 4.20 -2.49
C LEU A 94 10.05 4.05 -3.22
N ARG A 95 10.47 2.81 -3.51
CA ARG A 95 11.70 2.54 -4.27
C ARG A 95 11.68 3.17 -5.66
N GLU A 96 10.56 3.07 -6.38
CA GLU A 96 10.42 3.70 -7.69
C GLU A 96 10.61 5.22 -7.61
N LYS A 97 9.98 5.87 -6.63
CA LYS A 97 10.15 7.32 -6.40
C LYS A 97 11.60 7.70 -6.08
N GLU A 98 12.27 6.92 -5.23
CA GLU A 98 13.67 7.14 -4.90
C GLU A 98 14.57 6.97 -6.13
N GLU A 99 14.33 5.94 -6.95
CA GLU A 99 15.09 5.71 -8.19
C GLU A 99 14.88 6.85 -9.19
N GLU A 100 13.63 7.30 -9.39
CA GLU A 100 13.30 8.43 -10.25
C GLU A 100 13.98 9.72 -9.78
N GLU A 101 14.01 9.96 -8.47
CA GLU A 101 14.65 11.14 -7.92
C GLU A 101 16.18 11.10 -8.11
N ILE A 102 16.81 9.95 -7.85
CA ILE A 102 18.23 9.74 -8.10
C ILE A 102 18.54 9.96 -9.58
N ARG A 103 17.74 9.39 -10.47
CA ARG A 103 17.89 9.53 -11.93
C ARG A 103 17.81 11.01 -12.33
N ARG A 104 16.84 11.75 -11.81
CA ARG A 104 16.69 13.19 -12.05
C ARG A 104 17.90 13.98 -11.56
N ARG A 105 18.37 13.72 -10.33
CA ARG A 105 19.55 14.40 -9.77
C ARG A 105 20.81 14.14 -10.60
N VAL A 106 21.02 12.90 -11.03
CA VAL A 106 22.17 12.53 -11.88
C VAL A 106 22.10 13.25 -13.23
N GLN A 107 20.93 13.32 -13.86
CA GLN A 107 20.76 14.04 -15.12
C GLN A 107 21.06 15.53 -14.98
N ILE A 108 20.55 16.19 -13.92
CA ILE A 108 20.82 17.61 -13.65
C ILE A 108 22.32 17.85 -13.44
N LYS A 109 22.98 17.04 -12.60
CA LYS A 109 24.43 17.15 -12.36
C LYS A 109 25.24 16.96 -13.63
N ARG A 110 24.89 15.95 -14.44
CA ARG A 110 25.54 15.68 -15.73
C ARG A 110 25.37 16.85 -16.68
N HIS A 111 24.17 17.40 -16.78
CA HIS A 111 23.91 18.52 -17.67
C HIS A 111 24.65 19.79 -17.22
N GLY A 112 24.65 20.08 -15.91
CA GLY A 112 25.42 21.18 -15.33
C GLY A 112 26.92 21.06 -15.61
N ALA A 113 27.52 19.89 -15.38
CA ALA A 113 28.93 19.66 -15.66
C ALA A 113 29.29 19.86 -17.14
N ILE A 114 28.43 19.42 -18.06
CA ILE A 114 28.61 19.64 -19.51
C ILE A 114 28.54 21.13 -19.84
N GLN A 115 27.59 21.87 -19.26
CA GLN A 115 27.46 23.31 -19.50
C GLN A 115 28.66 24.08 -18.97
N GLU A 116 29.12 23.78 -17.76
CA GLU A 116 30.33 24.39 -17.17
C GLU A 116 31.58 24.11 -18.02
N ALA A 117 31.75 22.88 -18.51
CA ALA A 117 32.85 22.52 -19.38
C ALA A 117 32.84 23.37 -20.67
N ARG A 118 31.68 23.52 -21.32
CA ARG A 118 31.51 24.36 -22.51
C ARG A 118 31.80 25.84 -22.23
N GLN A 119 31.37 26.36 -21.08
CA GLN A 119 31.65 27.75 -20.70
C GLN A 119 33.16 27.97 -20.47
N LYS A 120 33.84 27.05 -19.79
CA LYS A 120 35.29 27.10 -19.59
C LYS A 120 36.05 27.04 -20.91
N GLU A 121 35.64 26.17 -21.83
CA GLU A 121 36.24 26.06 -23.16
C GLU A 121 36.13 27.37 -23.94
N LYS A 122 34.92 27.96 -24.03
CA LYS A 122 34.72 29.28 -24.65
C LYS A 122 35.58 30.37 -24.03
N LEU A 123 35.72 30.37 -22.70
CA LEU A 123 36.54 31.35 -22.00
C LEU A 123 38.03 31.19 -22.31
N MET A 124 38.52 29.94 -22.44
CA MET A 124 39.90 29.68 -22.84
C MET A 124 40.17 30.12 -24.28
N GLN A 125 39.28 29.80 -25.21
CA GLN A 125 39.37 30.26 -26.61
C GLN A 125 39.47 31.78 -26.70
N LEU A 126 38.60 32.52 -25.99
CA LEU A 126 38.65 33.99 -25.95
C LEU A 126 39.95 34.53 -25.34
N LYS A 127 40.54 33.83 -24.36
CA LYS A 127 41.84 34.22 -23.77
C LYS A 127 42.98 34.00 -24.76
N GLU A 128 42.98 32.87 -25.46
CA GLU A 128 43.97 32.56 -26.51
C GLU A 128 43.87 33.56 -27.67
N GLU A 129 42.67 33.84 -28.17
CA GLU A 129 42.44 34.86 -29.21
C GLU A 129 42.98 36.23 -28.79
N LYS A 130 42.70 36.66 -27.55
CA LYS A 130 43.23 37.93 -27.02
C LYS A 130 44.74 37.92 -26.88
N LYS A 131 45.35 36.78 -26.55
CA LYS A 131 46.81 36.63 -26.48
C LYS A 131 47.44 36.75 -27.86
N ILE A 132 46.92 36.02 -28.84
CA ILE A 132 47.35 36.06 -30.24
C ILE A 132 47.21 37.49 -30.79
N ALA A 133 46.07 38.15 -30.56
CA ALA A 133 45.85 39.53 -31.00
C ALA A 133 46.88 40.51 -30.40
N ARG A 134 47.23 40.36 -29.11
CA ARG A 134 48.29 41.17 -28.48
C ARG A 134 49.65 40.90 -29.10
N GLU A 135 50.01 39.64 -29.33
CA GLU A 135 51.28 39.26 -29.97
C GLU A 135 51.38 39.83 -31.39
N ILE A 136 50.31 39.75 -32.19
CA ILE A 136 50.25 40.35 -33.54
C ILE A 136 50.45 41.86 -33.47
N VAL A 137 49.73 42.56 -32.59
CA VAL A 137 49.87 44.03 -32.44
C VAL A 137 51.30 44.38 -32.03
N GLN A 138 51.89 43.63 -31.10
CA GLN A 138 53.25 43.88 -30.63
C GLN A 138 54.30 43.62 -31.74
N ALA A 139 54.16 42.55 -32.51
CA ALA A 139 55.00 42.24 -33.66
C ALA A 139 54.88 43.31 -34.76
N ALA A 140 53.66 43.76 -35.08
CA ALA A 140 53.41 44.81 -36.06
C ALA A 140 54.01 46.16 -35.63
N LYS A 141 53.91 46.50 -34.34
CA LYS A 141 54.51 47.72 -33.79
C LYS A 141 56.04 47.67 -33.81
N GLY A 142 56.63 46.50 -33.55
CA GLY A 142 58.07 46.26 -33.68
C GLY A 142 58.58 46.34 -35.12
N TYR A 143 57.78 45.90 -36.11
CA TYR A 143 58.12 46.04 -37.53
C TYR A 143 58.07 47.50 -38.01
N SER A 144 57.09 48.28 -37.54
CA SER A 144 56.94 49.70 -37.90
C SER A 144 58.08 50.60 -37.38
N SER A 145 58.81 50.20 -36.33
CA SER A 145 59.96 50.96 -35.83
C SER A 145 61.25 50.72 -36.61
N VAL A 146 61.32 49.65 -37.42
CA VAL A 146 62.52 49.28 -38.20
C VAL A 146 62.46 49.86 -39.63
N SER A 147 61.31 50.36 -40.09
CA SER A 147 61.11 50.83 -41.47
C SER A 147 61.29 52.35 -41.67
N LYS A 148 61.98 53.07 -40.78
CA LYS A 148 62.41 54.45 -41.09
C LYS A 148 63.72 54.38 -41.91
N PRO A 149 63.73 54.70 -43.21
CA PRO A 149 64.97 54.78 -43.94
C PRO A 149 65.74 56.02 -43.49
N LEU A 150 67.03 55.85 -43.20
CA LEU A 150 67.98 56.95 -43.10
C LEU A 150 68.03 57.65 -44.48
N SER A 151 67.35 58.79 -44.61
CA SER A 151 67.58 59.73 -45.70
C SER A 151 68.69 60.70 -45.28
N GLN A 152 69.85 60.56 -45.95
CA GLN A 152 70.94 61.53 -46.00
C GLN A 152 70.53 62.78 -46.79
#